data_AF-A0A8J7G6T7-F1
#
_entry.id   AF-A0A8J7G6T7-F1
#
_cell.length_a   1.000
_cell.length_b   1.000
_cell.length_c   1.000
_cell.angle_alpha   90.00
_cell.angle_beta   90.00
_cell.angle_gamma   90.00
#
_symmetry.space_group_name_H-M   'P 1'
#
loop_
_entity.id
_entity.type
_entity.pdbx_description
1 polymer ?
#
loop_
_entity_poly.entity_id
_entity_poly.type
_entity_poly.pdbx_seq_one_letter_code
_entity_poly.pdbx_strand_id
1 'polypeptide(L)'
;MSRALAWLAHPVTVVAGLLLVLNDHLLKPSFPGPVTGKLSDVAGLVLAPALVALVLPARWAVPVTGIGFTLVKVSGVGAAVATELWGVLAGPSRVLADPTDLWALPALGLSWWVWTRVRDRPAPERTTRLLRVLVVLPFCLLSVAATSAYRPPTYDVSVADGQLRFGYLGSSDSTHWYAVARVVPTPQCSGQTATCPSSSDPGAEPDPARTACAPTVPAHCYRVDGEHLRVEESSDGVSWTTAWEVPAGRLEHLSRAYPPAYRESSPRLASTSVAVLALPGGDHIVAVGNQRDGLLLRDRHGTWTRIGFPAYTDSEGARVPGQRAPSLTGGPAIRAETGLAVGLALLAWAAAMLAARRRGDRWGPYAVSPVPVVAVGSLVLFLGWNADFPMDMAFIVTGAVALITGSVLATGFHISSGGLRPAGLAMAAVTAAATGVGAYLPFHAWNTGTIDSYPHAAWTGLAAAAVGTGLSVAAGHRFRSRPTAESRPTHPGYVNAPPAPPAQFHKGVGAAPVPAPPTAFYRGYGPAPIPSEPRLRLSSPKRPGNTDSPRDRQPPALGDPRHDRPPP
;
A
#
# COMPACT_ATOMS: atom_id res chain seq x y z
N MET A 1 26.95 -9.29 9.74
CA MET A 1 26.06 -8.27 10.33
C MET A 1 26.54 -6.81 10.23
N SER A 2 27.39 -6.24 11.11
CA SER A 2 27.59 -4.76 11.19
C SER A 2 28.00 -4.05 9.88
N ARG A 3 28.87 -4.66 9.06
CA ARG A 3 29.26 -4.14 7.75
C ARG A 3 28.12 -4.22 6.71
N ALA A 4 27.26 -5.23 6.78
CA ALA A 4 26.07 -5.36 5.91
C ALA A 4 24.99 -4.33 6.27
N LEU A 5 24.78 -4.05 7.57
CA LEU A 5 23.94 -2.94 8.01
C LEU A 5 24.47 -1.58 7.53
N ALA A 6 25.80 -1.42 7.36
CA ALA A 6 26.39 -0.23 6.76
C ALA A 6 26.22 -0.17 5.23
N TRP A 7 26.09 -1.32 4.56
CA TRP A 7 25.78 -1.44 3.13
C TRP A 7 24.32 -1.09 2.86
N LEU A 8 23.38 -1.68 3.60
CA LEU A 8 21.94 -1.37 3.51
C LEU A 8 21.66 0.13 3.73
N ALA A 9 22.34 0.73 4.70
CA ALA A 9 22.23 2.16 5.01
C ALA A 9 23.11 3.08 4.13
N HIS A 10 23.64 2.58 3.02
CA HIS A 10 24.32 3.43 2.04
C HIS A 10 23.28 4.15 1.18
N PRO A 11 23.44 5.46 0.86
CA PRO A 11 22.41 6.22 0.13
C PRO A 11 21.97 5.57 -1.19
N VAL A 12 22.92 5.00 -1.97
CA VAL A 12 22.61 4.27 -3.22
C VAL A 12 21.70 3.06 -2.98
N THR A 13 21.89 2.33 -1.88
CA THR A 13 21.10 1.13 -1.55
C THR A 13 19.72 1.50 -0.99
N VAL A 14 19.62 2.60 -0.23
CA VAL A 14 18.32 3.17 0.19
C VAL A 14 17.55 3.73 -1.01
N VAL A 15 18.21 4.44 -1.93
CA VAL A 15 17.61 4.94 -3.17
C VAL A 15 17.16 3.79 -4.08
N ALA A 16 17.91 2.69 -4.15
CA ALA A 16 17.45 1.49 -4.87
C ALA A 16 16.19 0.89 -4.24
N GLY A 17 16.10 0.80 -2.91
CA GLY A 17 14.86 0.36 -2.22
C GLY A 17 13.68 1.29 -2.45
N LEU A 18 13.90 2.62 -2.42
CA LEU A 18 12.88 3.62 -2.74
C LEU A 18 12.43 3.51 -4.20
N LEU A 19 13.38 3.36 -5.12
CA LEU A 19 13.11 3.20 -6.55
C LEU A 19 12.29 1.95 -6.83
N LEU A 20 12.59 0.82 -6.17
CA LEU A 20 11.84 -0.43 -6.34
C LEU A 20 10.39 -0.27 -5.85
N VAL A 21 10.18 0.31 -4.66
CA VAL A 21 8.83 0.60 -4.11
C VAL A 21 8.05 1.59 -5.00
N LEU A 22 8.68 2.67 -5.47
CA LEU A 22 8.03 3.63 -6.36
C LEU A 22 7.72 3.02 -7.74
N ASN A 23 8.62 2.17 -8.25
CA ASN A 23 8.45 1.49 -9.53
C ASN A 23 7.31 0.48 -9.48
N ASP A 24 7.31 -0.43 -8.51
CA ASP A 24 6.36 -1.54 -8.48
C ASP A 24 4.93 -1.14 -8.09
N HIS A 25 4.74 0.07 -7.54
CA HIS A 25 3.44 0.54 -7.06
C HIS A 25 2.93 1.81 -7.73
N LEU A 26 3.79 2.71 -8.21
CA LEU A 26 3.34 3.89 -8.97
C LEU A 26 3.60 3.71 -10.47
N LEU A 27 4.80 3.26 -10.87
CA LEU A 27 5.17 3.21 -12.29
C LEU A 27 4.60 1.99 -13.02
N LYS A 28 4.65 0.77 -12.45
CA LYS A 28 4.11 -0.44 -13.10
C LYS A 28 2.60 -0.37 -13.36
N PRO A 29 1.74 0.19 -12.46
CA PRO A 29 0.32 0.37 -12.75
C PRO A 29 0.04 1.51 -13.73
N SER A 30 0.71 2.66 -13.57
CA SER A 30 0.46 3.86 -14.41
C SER A 30 1.05 3.76 -15.82
N PHE A 31 2.17 3.05 -15.96
CA PHE A 31 2.98 2.93 -17.17
C PHE A 31 3.51 1.49 -17.32
N PRO A 32 2.65 0.51 -17.62
CA PRO A 32 3.06 -0.87 -17.87
C PRO A 32 3.97 -0.94 -19.11
N GLY A 33 5.10 -1.65 -18.99
CA GLY A 33 6.02 -1.84 -20.11
C GLY A 33 7.37 -2.43 -19.72
N PRO A 34 8.24 -2.75 -20.70
CA PRO A 34 9.52 -3.42 -20.45
C PRO A 34 10.51 -2.56 -19.62
N VAL A 35 10.34 -1.23 -19.66
CA VAL A 35 11.17 -0.30 -18.88
C VAL A 35 10.93 -0.45 -17.37
N THR A 36 9.66 -0.50 -16.93
CA THR A 36 9.30 -0.64 -15.51
C THR A 36 9.52 -2.06 -14.98
N GLY A 37 9.58 -3.07 -15.86
CA GLY A 37 10.15 -4.38 -15.53
C GLY A 37 11.64 -4.28 -15.18
N LYS A 38 12.46 -3.87 -16.16
CA LYS A 38 13.94 -3.88 -16.06
C LYS A 38 14.48 -2.89 -15.01
N LEU A 39 13.76 -1.82 -14.71
CA LEU A 39 14.08 -0.90 -13.62
C LEU A 39 13.98 -1.57 -12.23
N SER A 40 13.03 -2.49 -12.05
CA SER A 40 12.88 -3.31 -10.84
C SER A 40 14.07 -4.26 -10.65
N ASP A 41 14.51 -4.92 -11.72
CA ASP A 41 15.67 -5.83 -11.66
C ASP A 41 16.98 -5.09 -11.38
N VAL A 42 17.21 -3.92 -12.00
CA VAL A 42 18.38 -3.07 -11.72
C VAL A 42 18.37 -2.62 -10.25
N ALA A 43 17.24 -2.16 -9.72
CA ALA A 43 17.11 -1.77 -8.31
C ALA A 43 17.32 -2.97 -7.37
N GLY A 44 16.74 -4.12 -7.70
CA GLY A 44 16.88 -5.37 -6.97
C GLY A 44 18.32 -5.85 -6.89
N LEU A 45 19.07 -5.82 -8.00
CA LEU A 45 20.48 -6.22 -8.04
C LEU A 45 21.43 -5.24 -7.31
N VAL A 46 21.06 -3.96 -7.16
CA VAL A 46 21.77 -3.04 -6.26
C VAL A 46 21.51 -3.38 -4.79
N LEU A 47 20.27 -3.73 -4.44
CA LEU A 47 19.81 -3.92 -3.06
C LEU A 47 20.09 -5.32 -2.49
N ALA A 48 19.76 -6.38 -3.22
CA ALA A 48 19.75 -7.76 -2.73
C ALA A 48 21.09 -8.25 -2.15
N PRO A 49 22.27 -7.95 -2.73
CA PRO A 49 23.55 -8.36 -2.13
C PRO A 49 23.76 -7.83 -0.69
N ALA A 50 23.23 -6.65 -0.37
CA ALA A 50 23.33 -6.08 0.97
C ALA A 50 22.48 -6.85 2.00
N LEU A 51 21.35 -7.43 1.56
CA LEU A 51 20.50 -8.32 2.37
C LEU A 51 21.12 -9.72 2.49
N VAL A 52 21.63 -10.29 1.40
CA VAL A 52 22.34 -11.59 1.41
C VAL A 52 23.57 -11.54 2.33
N ALA A 53 24.26 -10.40 2.42
CA ALA A 53 25.38 -10.18 3.35
C ALA A 53 24.99 -10.12 4.86
N LEU A 54 23.70 -10.22 5.21
CA LEU A 54 23.25 -10.42 6.59
C LEU A 54 23.49 -11.85 7.06
N VAL A 55 23.21 -12.83 6.20
CA VAL A 55 23.30 -14.28 6.47
C VAL A 55 24.57 -14.92 5.93
N LEU A 56 25.08 -14.47 4.77
CA LEU A 56 26.31 -14.98 4.16
C LEU A 56 27.50 -14.01 4.35
N PRO A 57 28.76 -14.49 4.31
CA PRO A 57 29.93 -13.62 4.26
C PRO A 57 29.86 -12.69 3.05
N ALA A 58 29.96 -11.38 3.26
CA ALA A 58 29.72 -10.35 2.24
C ALA A 58 30.50 -10.52 0.92
N ARG A 59 31.68 -11.17 0.94
CA ARG A 59 32.44 -11.55 -0.28
C ARG A 59 31.67 -12.45 -1.25
N TRP A 60 30.75 -13.26 -0.72
CA TRP A 60 29.91 -14.17 -1.50
C TRP A 60 28.58 -13.55 -1.93
N ALA A 61 28.17 -12.42 -1.34
CA ALA A 61 26.82 -11.91 -1.52
C ALA A 61 26.55 -11.46 -2.97
N VAL A 62 27.48 -10.73 -3.60
CA VAL A 62 27.35 -10.31 -5.01
C VAL A 62 27.32 -11.51 -5.98
N PRO A 63 28.27 -12.48 -5.97
CA PRO A 63 28.22 -13.61 -6.89
C PRO A 63 27.03 -14.55 -6.62
N VAL A 64 26.63 -14.78 -5.37
CA VAL A 64 25.43 -15.60 -5.07
C VAL A 64 24.16 -14.93 -5.61
N THR A 65 24.00 -13.61 -5.45
CA THR A 65 22.87 -12.88 -6.05
C THR A 65 22.89 -12.97 -7.58
N GLY A 66 24.04 -12.79 -8.22
CA GLY A 66 24.14 -12.86 -9.68
C GLY A 66 23.85 -14.24 -10.26
N ILE A 67 24.37 -15.31 -9.63
CA ILE A 67 24.08 -16.70 -10.01
C ILE A 67 22.59 -17.00 -9.82
N GLY A 68 22.01 -16.64 -8.67
CA GLY A 68 20.59 -16.84 -8.40
C GLY A 68 19.69 -16.11 -9.41
N PHE A 69 19.96 -14.84 -9.69
CA PHE A 69 19.24 -14.05 -10.68
C PHE A 69 19.33 -14.68 -12.09
N THR A 70 20.52 -15.09 -12.51
CA THR A 70 20.75 -15.70 -13.83
C THR A 70 19.97 -17.02 -13.97
N LEU A 71 20.01 -17.89 -12.95
CA LEU A 71 19.26 -19.14 -12.94
C LEU A 71 17.74 -18.92 -13.01
N VAL A 72 17.24 -17.91 -12.31
CA VAL A 72 15.80 -17.56 -12.30
C VAL A 72 15.34 -16.96 -13.64
N LYS A 73 16.13 -16.09 -14.26
CA LYS A 73 15.76 -15.43 -15.54
C LYS A 73 15.98 -16.29 -16.78
N VAL A 74 16.83 -17.33 -16.73
CA VAL A 74 17.17 -18.19 -17.88
C VAL A 74 16.46 -19.55 -17.85
N SER A 75 15.93 -19.99 -16.70
CA SER A 75 15.26 -21.28 -16.57
C SER A 75 13.82 -21.12 -16.10
N GLY A 76 12.86 -21.69 -16.84
CA GLY A 76 11.47 -21.82 -16.39
C GLY A 76 11.33 -22.58 -15.06
N VAL A 77 12.24 -23.53 -14.77
CA VAL A 77 12.30 -24.21 -13.46
C VAL A 77 12.80 -23.25 -12.38
N GLY A 78 13.78 -22.40 -12.68
CA GLY A 78 14.25 -21.35 -11.78
C GLY A 78 13.15 -20.32 -11.47
N ALA A 79 12.43 -19.88 -12.50
CA ALA A 79 11.29 -18.98 -12.38
C ALA A 79 10.12 -19.60 -11.59
N ALA A 80 9.83 -20.88 -11.78
CA ALA A 80 8.81 -21.61 -11.01
C ALA A 80 9.19 -21.73 -9.52
N VAL A 81 10.43 -22.11 -9.22
CA VAL A 81 10.91 -22.18 -7.82
C VAL A 81 10.93 -20.80 -7.16
N ALA A 82 11.33 -19.75 -7.88
CA ALA A 82 11.24 -18.37 -7.37
C ALA A 82 9.79 -17.92 -7.14
N THR A 83 8.87 -18.30 -8.04
CA THR A 83 7.43 -18.05 -7.93
C THR A 83 6.82 -18.70 -6.69
N GLU A 84 7.17 -19.95 -6.38
CA GLU A 84 6.68 -20.63 -5.16
C GLU A 84 7.32 -20.04 -3.89
N LEU A 85 8.62 -19.73 -3.89
CA LEU A 85 9.31 -19.13 -2.75
C LEU A 85 8.79 -17.73 -2.40
N TRP A 86 8.56 -16.88 -3.41
CA TRP A 86 7.95 -15.56 -3.17
C TRP A 86 6.46 -15.69 -2.84
N GLY A 87 5.77 -16.70 -3.39
CA GLY A 87 4.41 -17.09 -2.99
C GLY A 87 4.24 -17.29 -1.48
N VAL A 88 5.24 -17.89 -0.81
CA VAL A 88 5.27 -18.09 0.65
C VAL A 88 5.63 -16.81 1.42
N LEU A 89 6.50 -15.95 0.87
CA LEU A 89 7.06 -14.79 1.58
C LEU A 89 6.28 -13.48 1.41
N ALA A 90 5.64 -13.27 0.26
CA ALA A 90 4.96 -12.03 -0.12
C ALA A 90 3.52 -12.24 -0.63
N GLY A 91 3.05 -13.49 -0.75
CA GLY A 91 1.76 -13.82 -1.35
C GLY A 91 1.83 -13.99 -2.87
N PRO A 92 0.69 -14.05 -3.59
CA PRO A 92 0.62 -14.46 -5.00
C PRO A 92 1.44 -13.61 -5.99
N SER A 93 2.70 -14.01 -6.19
CA SER A 93 3.65 -13.49 -7.17
C SER A 93 3.77 -14.41 -8.37
N ARG A 94 4.18 -13.89 -9.54
CA ARG A 94 4.67 -14.67 -10.69
C ARG A 94 6.01 -14.09 -11.12
N VAL A 95 7.03 -14.94 -11.22
CA VAL A 95 8.35 -14.58 -11.74
C VAL A 95 8.47 -15.12 -13.17
N LEU A 96 8.92 -14.29 -14.11
CA LEU A 96 9.11 -14.66 -15.52
C LEU A 96 10.56 -14.99 -15.82
N ALA A 97 10.78 -15.95 -16.72
CA ALA A 97 12.08 -16.29 -17.27
C ALA A 97 12.34 -15.47 -18.55
N ASP A 98 12.65 -14.18 -18.40
CA ASP A 98 13.08 -13.31 -19.52
C ASP A 98 14.63 -13.20 -19.55
N PRO A 99 15.32 -13.84 -20.51
CA PRO A 99 16.77 -13.71 -20.67
C PRO A 99 17.23 -12.28 -21.00
N THR A 100 16.34 -11.41 -21.47
CA THR A 100 16.65 -9.99 -21.71
C THR A 100 16.67 -9.16 -20.41
N ASP A 101 16.38 -9.75 -19.24
CA ASP A 101 16.66 -9.13 -17.93
C ASP A 101 18.13 -9.33 -17.49
N LEU A 102 18.91 -10.18 -18.16
CA LEU A 102 20.35 -10.29 -17.91
C LEU A 102 21.10 -8.97 -18.19
N TRP A 103 20.51 -8.07 -18.97
CA TRP A 103 20.97 -6.68 -19.13
C TRP A 103 21.03 -5.88 -17.81
N ALA A 104 20.35 -6.34 -16.74
CA ALA A 104 20.44 -5.74 -15.42
C ALA A 104 21.70 -6.17 -14.63
N LEU A 105 22.38 -7.26 -15.01
CA LEU A 105 23.57 -7.78 -14.28
C LEU A 105 24.69 -6.76 -14.00
N PRO A 106 24.99 -5.77 -14.87
CA PRO A 106 25.97 -4.71 -14.56
C PRO A 106 25.67 -3.91 -13.29
N ALA A 107 24.41 -3.88 -12.82
CA ALA A 107 24.03 -3.26 -11.55
C ALA A 107 24.69 -3.91 -10.31
N LEU A 108 25.09 -5.19 -10.41
CA LEU A 108 25.91 -5.85 -9.39
C LEU A 108 27.28 -5.19 -9.22
N GLY A 109 27.83 -4.59 -10.29
CA GLY A 109 29.05 -3.78 -10.23
C GLY A 109 28.88 -2.53 -9.37
N LEU A 110 27.72 -1.87 -9.43
CA LEU A 110 27.38 -0.77 -8.53
C LEU A 110 27.18 -1.25 -7.09
N SER A 111 26.55 -2.40 -6.87
CA SER A 111 26.41 -2.99 -5.53
C SER A 111 27.78 -3.35 -4.91
N TRP A 112 28.69 -3.93 -5.71
CA TRP A 112 30.07 -4.20 -5.30
C TRP A 112 30.88 -2.92 -5.02
N TRP A 113 30.70 -1.87 -5.83
CA TRP A 113 31.28 -0.56 -5.55
C TRP A 113 30.80 -0.02 -4.20
N VAL A 114 29.50 -0.08 -3.90
CA VAL A 114 28.96 0.30 -2.59
C VAL A 114 29.61 -0.53 -1.47
N TRP A 115 29.72 -1.85 -1.62
CA TRP A 115 30.42 -2.72 -0.66
C TRP A 115 31.84 -2.24 -0.37
N THR A 116 32.64 -1.97 -1.40
CA THR A 116 34.02 -1.47 -1.21
C THR A 116 34.08 -0.10 -0.52
N ARG A 117 33.05 0.75 -0.67
CA ARG A 117 32.94 2.03 0.05
C ARG A 117 32.47 1.93 1.51
N VAL A 118 32.03 0.75 1.98
CA VAL A 118 31.56 0.54 3.37
C VAL A 118 32.32 -0.52 4.16
N ARG A 119 33.00 -1.48 3.51
CA ARG A 119 33.72 -2.58 4.19
C ARG A 119 34.81 -2.07 5.15
N ASP A 120 35.45 -0.96 4.81
CA ASP A 120 36.58 -0.37 5.53
C ASP A 120 36.16 0.72 6.55
N ARG A 121 34.84 0.94 6.74
CA ARG A 121 34.33 1.89 7.74
C ARG A 121 34.37 1.30 9.16
N PRO A 122 34.61 2.13 10.20
CA PRO A 122 34.60 1.69 11.60
C PRO A 122 33.20 1.21 12.04
N ALA A 123 33.16 0.51 13.18
CA ALA A 123 31.91 0.04 13.76
C ALA A 123 31.00 1.22 14.17
N PRO A 124 29.70 1.20 13.81
CA PRO A 124 28.78 2.29 14.14
C PRO A 124 28.44 2.30 15.64
N GLU A 125 28.25 3.51 16.17
CA GLU A 125 27.73 3.75 17.53
C GLU A 125 26.38 3.05 17.79
N ARG A 126 26.04 2.85 19.06
CA ARG A 126 24.83 2.14 19.49
C ARG A 126 23.55 2.73 18.86
N THR A 127 23.41 4.05 18.83
CA THR A 127 22.26 4.75 18.23
C THR A 127 22.18 4.53 16.72
N THR A 128 23.30 4.71 16.00
CA THR A 128 23.38 4.45 14.55
C THR A 128 23.12 2.97 14.22
N ARG A 129 23.57 2.03 15.05
CA ARG A 129 23.26 0.61 14.91
C ARG A 129 21.76 0.34 15.10
N LEU A 130 21.12 0.95 16.11
CA LEU A 130 19.69 0.81 16.35
C LEU A 130 18.85 1.35 15.18
N LEU A 131 19.14 2.56 14.68
CA LEU A 131 18.45 3.13 13.51
C LEU A 131 18.54 2.22 12.27
N ARG A 132 19.70 1.60 12.03
CA ARG A 132 19.88 0.66 10.90
C ARG A 132 19.10 -0.64 11.07
N VAL A 133 18.90 -1.11 12.30
CA VAL A 133 18.16 -2.35 12.61
C VAL A 133 16.64 -2.11 12.69
N LEU A 134 16.20 -0.95 13.18
CA LEU A 134 14.79 -0.65 13.44
C LEU A 134 14.08 0.10 12.29
N VAL A 135 14.83 0.74 11.39
CA VAL A 135 14.27 1.51 10.26
C VAL A 135 14.78 0.96 8.93
N VAL A 136 16.09 0.98 8.70
CA VAL A 136 16.66 0.67 7.38
C VAL A 136 16.48 -0.82 7.01
N LEU A 137 16.75 -1.74 7.93
CA LEU A 137 16.60 -3.17 7.66
C LEU A 137 15.12 -3.57 7.36
N PRO A 138 14.12 -3.19 8.16
CA PRO A 138 12.71 -3.39 7.82
C PRO A 138 12.32 -2.77 6.49
N PHE A 139 12.74 -1.52 6.23
CA PHE A 139 12.49 -0.85 4.94
C PHE A 139 13.05 -1.66 3.76
N CYS A 140 14.34 -2.04 3.80
CA CYS A 140 14.97 -2.79 2.71
C CYS A 140 14.38 -4.20 2.50
N LEU A 141 13.94 -4.87 3.58
CA LEU A 141 13.25 -6.16 3.48
C LEU A 141 11.86 -6.00 2.86
N LEU A 142 11.09 -5.01 3.32
CA LEU A 142 9.78 -4.68 2.75
C LEU A 142 9.91 -4.28 1.27
N SER A 143 10.92 -3.50 0.88
CA SER A 143 11.19 -3.17 -0.53
C SER A 143 11.35 -4.40 -1.42
N VAL A 144 12.02 -5.47 -0.97
CA VAL A 144 12.19 -6.68 -1.80
C VAL A 144 10.92 -7.54 -1.84
N ALA A 145 10.07 -7.45 -0.81
CA ALA A 145 8.73 -8.05 -0.80
C ALA A 145 7.69 -7.21 -1.57
N ALA A 146 8.01 -5.95 -1.91
CA ALA A 146 7.16 -4.98 -2.58
C ALA A 146 7.02 -5.26 -4.10
N THR A 147 6.52 -6.46 -4.43
CA THR A 147 6.29 -6.88 -5.82
C THR A 147 4.91 -6.45 -6.31
N SER A 148 4.81 -5.99 -7.56
CA SER A 148 3.51 -5.75 -8.21
C SER A 148 2.66 -7.02 -8.26
N ALA A 149 1.45 -6.99 -7.70
CA ALA A 149 0.55 -8.15 -7.65
C ALA A 149 0.20 -8.67 -9.04
N TYR A 150 0.17 -10.00 -9.19
CA TYR A 150 -0.27 -10.65 -10.43
C TYR A 150 -1.74 -10.32 -10.73
N ARG A 151 -1.99 -9.78 -11.92
CA ARG A 151 -3.33 -9.65 -12.52
C ARG A 151 -3.72 -11.04 -13.06
N PRO A 152 -4.66 -11.78 -12.48
CA PRO A 152 -5.18 -12.96 -13.15
C PRO A 152 -6.01 -12.51 -14.35
N PRO A 153 -6.10 -13.36 -15.37
CA PRO A 153 -6.91 -13.08 -16.54
C PRO A 153 -8.38 -13.30 -16.23
N THR A 154 -9.27 -12.51 -16.81
CA THR A 154 -10.70 -12.81 -16.77
C THR A 154 -11.05 -13.94 -17.73
N TYR A 155 -12.07 -14.73 -17.37
CA TYR A 155 -12.49 -15.86 -18.20
C TYR A 155 -13.62 -15.51 -19.15
N ASP A 156 -13.49 -16.13 -20.31
CA ASP A 156 -14.60 -16.47 -21.18
C ASP A 156 -14.81 -17.99 -21.23
N VAL A 157 -15.99 -18.44 -21.65
CA VAL A 157 -16.39 -19.87 -21.70
C VAL A 157 -17.01 -20.24 -23.04
N SER A 158 -16.67 -21.42 -23.56
CA SER A 158 -17.25 -21.95 -24.79
C SER A 158 -17.18 -23.48 -24.83
N VAL A 159 -17.91 -24.11 -25.75
CA VAL A 159 -17.80 -25.56 -26.03
C VAL A 159 -17.35 -25.75 -27.46
N ALA A 160 -16.32 -26.56 -27.67
CA ALA A 160 -15.86 -26.98 -28.99
C ALA A 160 -15.28 -28.40 -28.91
N ASP A 161 -15.48 -29.19 -29.96
CA ASP A 161 -14.99 -30.59 -30.08
C ASP A 161 -15.39 -31.51 -28.91
N GLY A 162 -16.58 -31.27 -28.33
CA GLY A 162 -17.08 -32.02 -27.17
C GLY A 162 -16.33 -31.72 -25.86
N GLN A 163 -15.54 -30.65 -25.82
CA GLN A 163 -14.80 -30.20 -24.64
C GLN A 163 -15.22 -28.78 -24.24
N LEU A 164 -15.19 -28.51 -22.94
CA LEU A 164 -15.34 -27.16 -22.42
C LEU A 164 -14.01 -26.42 -22.58
N ARG A 165 -14.04 -25.23 -23.19
CA ARG A 165 -12.89 -24.34 -23.35
C ARG A 165 -13.05 -23.12 -22.43
N PHE A 166 -11.92 -22.66 -21.89
CA PHE A 166 -11.80 -21.44 -21.11
C PHE A 166 -10.89 -20.46 -21.85
N GLY A 167 -11.44 -19.32 -22.25
CA GLY A 167 -10.67 -18.20 -22.80
C GLY A 167 -10.12 -17.36 -21.67
N TYR A 168 -8.91 -16.84 -21.81
CA TYR A 168 -8.31 -15.94 -20.82
C TYR A 168 -7.63 -14.76 -21.51
N LEU A 169 -7.88 -13.54 -21.02
CA LEU A 169 -7.24 -12.33 -21.56
C LEU A 169 -5.77 -12.22 -21.08
N GLY A 170 -4.83 -12.31 -22.01
CA GLY A 170 -3.39 -12.16 -21.75
C GLY A 170 -2.96 -10.71 -21.54
N SER A 171 -1.71 -10.49 -21.12
CA SER A 171 -1.12 -9.15 -20.91
C SER A 171 -0.77 -8.39 -22.21
N SER A 172 -1.27 -8.88 -23.35
CA SER A 172 -1.02 -8.41 -24.71
C SER A 172 -2.31 -8.17 -25.49
N ASP A 173 -3.44 -8.03 -24.77
CA ASP A 173 -4.82 -7.95 -25.26
C ASP A 173 -5.28 -9.13 -26.16
N SER A 174 -4.46 -10.19 -26.23
CA SER A 174 -4.78 -11.44 -26.90
C SER A 174 -5.52 -12.41 -25.97
N THR A 175 -6.67 -12.90 -26.41
CA THR A 175 -7.36 -14.01 -25.74
C THR A 175 -6.64 -15.32 -26.05
N HIS A 176 -6.29 -16.07 -25.01
CA HIS A 176 -5.68 -17.39 -25.12
C HIS A 176 -6.68 -18.43 -24.61
N TRP A 177 -6.93 -19.47 -25.41
CA TRP A 177 -7.94 -20.49 -25.10
C TRP A 177 -7.29 -21.79 -24.63
N TYR A 178 -7.77 -22.34 -23.51
CA TYR A 178 -7.43 -23.67 -23.03
C TYR A 178 -8.65 -24.59 -23.13
N ALA A 179 -8.52 -25.71 -23.82
CA ALA A 179 -9.49 -26.80 -23.70
C ALA A 179 -9.23 -27.59 -22.41
N VAL A 180 -10.29 -27.98 -21.70
CA VAL A 180 -10.21 -28.89 -20.57
C VAL A 180 -10.88 -30.20 -20.98
N ALA A 181 -10.03 -31.18 -21.32
CA ALA A 181 -10.41 -32.48 -21.91
C ALA A 181 -11.38 -33.35 -21.07
N ARG A 182 -11.67 -32.94 -19.84
CA ARG A 182 -12.89 -33.30 -19.10
C ARG A 182 -13.04 -32.44 -17.85
N VAL A 183 -14.20 -31.80 -17.67
CA VAL A 183 -14.63 -31.36 -16.33
C VAL A 183 -15.16 -32.60 -15.62
N VAL A 184 -14.30 -33.23 -14.82
CA VAL A 184 -14.66 -34.42 -14.01
C VAL A 184 -15.33 -33.94 -12.71
N PRO A 185 -16.61 -34.25 -12.43
CA PRO A 185 -17.30 -33.79 -11.22
C PRO A 185 -16.93 -34.58 -9.94
N THR A 186 -15.72 -35.12 -9.88
CA THR A 186 -15.18 -35.94 -8.77
C THR A 186 -13.70 -35.54 -8.53
N PRO A 187 -13.09 -35.85 -7.36
CA PRO A 187 -12.22 -34.89 -6.66
C PRO A 187 -10.83 -34.60 -7.26
N GLN A 188 -10.53 -35.01 -8.50
CA GLN A 188 -9.25 -34.72 -9.16
C GLN A 188 -9.01 -33.23 -9.42
N CYS A 189 -10.06 -32.40 -9.60
CA CYS A 189 -9.92 -30.94 -9.61
C CYS A 189 -9.90 -30.29 -8.20
N SER A 190 -10.01 -31.07 -7.13
CA SER A 190 -9.97 -30.58 -5.73
C SER A 190 -8.61 -30.76 -5.04
N GLY A 191 -7.69 -31.52 -5.65
CA GLY A 191 -6.30 -31.60 -5.22
C GLY A 191 -5.51 -30.34 -5.58
N GLN A 192 -4.62 -29.89 -4.69
CA GLN A 192 -3.82 -28.65 -4.85
C GLN A 192 -2.74 -28.71 -5.95
N THR A 193 -2.70 -29.80 -6.73
CA THR A 193 -1.62 -30.18 -7.66
C THR A 193 -2.09 -30.58 -9.06
N ALA A 194 -3.39 -30.58 -9.35
CA ALA A 194 -3.89 -30.93 -10.68
C ALA A 194 -3.67 -29.78 -11.69
N THR A 195 -2.90 -30.05 -12.74
CA THR A 195 -2.78 -29.19 -13.93
C THR A 195 -3.85 -29.55 -14.95
N CYS A 196 -4.55 -28.55 -15.48
CA CYS A 196 -5.37 -28.75 -16.69
C CYS A 196 -4.43 -28.94 -17.89
N PRO A 197 -4.55 -30.04 -18.67
CA PRO A 197 -3.69 -30.27 -19.84
C PRO A 197 -4.05 -29.31 -20.97
N SER A 198 -3.11 -28.47 -21.37
CA SER A 198 -3.30 -27.46 -22.42
C SER A 198 -3.09 -28.05 -23.83
N SER A 199 -4.17 -28.18 -24.60
CA SER A 199 -4.09 -28.33 -26.06
C SER A 199 -4.22 -26.96 -26.73
N SER A 200 -3.10 -26.37 -27.13
CA SER A 200 -3.03 -25.11 -27.88
C SER A 200 -3.28 -25.35 -29.38
N ASP A 201 -4.47 -25.85 -29.71
CA ASP A 201 -4.88 -26.13 -31.09
C ASP A 201 -5.57 -24.88 -31.68
N PRO A 202 -5.03 -24.22 -32.73
CA PRO A 202 -5.58 -22.97 -33.29
C PRO A 202 -6.86 -23.18 -34.14
N GLY A 203 -7.54 -24.32 -33.98
CA GLY A 203 -8.80 -24.65 -34.65
C GLY A 203 -9.99 -23.81 -34.15
N ALA A 204 -10.18 -22.66 -34.82
CA ALA A 204 -11.22 -21.65 -34.62
C ALA A 204 -11.24 -21.00 -33.22
N GLU A 205 -11.15 -19.67 -33.19
CA GLU A 205 -11.44 -18.92 -31.96
C GLU A 205 -12.94 -19.04 -31.64
N PRO A 206 -13.32 -19.64 -30.49
CA PRO A 206 -14.70 -20.02 -30.24
C PRO A 206 -15.52 -18.82 -29.73
N ASP A 207 -16.60 -18.49 -30.45
CA ASP A 207 -17.45 -17.33 -30.16
C ASP A 207 -18.17 -17.45 -28.78
N PRO A 208 -17.94 -16.52 -27.84
CA PRO A 208 -18.47 -16.60 -26.48
C PRO A 208 -19.95 -16.23 -26.38
N ALA A 209 -20.81 -17.25 -26.30
CA ALA A 209 -22.25 -17.07 -26.28
C ALA A 209 -22.80 -16.53 -24.94
N ARG A 210 -23.73 -15.57 -25.00
CA ARG A 210 -24.54 -15.12 -23.83
C ARG A 210 -25.73 -16.01 -23.50
N THR A 211 -26.08 -16.92 -24.41
CA THR A 211 -27.18 -17.90 -24.25
C THR A 211 -26.71 -19.23 -24.80
N ALA A 212 -26.90 -20.32 -24.05
CA ALA A 212 -26.57 -21.68 -24.49
C ALA A 212 -27.61 -22.67 -23.95
N CYS A 213 -27.99 -23.66 -24.77
CA CYS A 213 -28.99 -24.66 -24.44
C CYS A 213 -28.39 -26.06 -24.34
N ALA A 214 -29.02 -26.93 -23.54
CA ALA A 214 -28.60 -28.33 -23.38
C ALA A 214 -28.74 -29.08 -24.72
N PRO A 215 -27.66 -29.65 -25.29
CA PRO A 215 -27.73 -30.38 -26.56
C PRO A 215 -28.68 -31.59 -26.53
N THR A 216 -28.94 -32.13 -25.34
CA THR A 216 -29.84 -33.26 -25.07
C THR A 216 -31.30 -32.85 -24.89
N VAL A 217 -31.57 -31.60 -24.51
CA VAL A 217 -32.92 -31.04 -24.28
C VAL A 217 -32.94 -29.59 -24.81
N PRO A 218 -33.18 -29.35 -26.11
CA PRO A 218 -32.99 -28.02 -26.73
C PRO A 218 -33.87 -26.89 -26.18
N ALA A 219 -34.96 -27.21 -25.46
CA ALA A 219 -35.78 -26.22 -24.75
C ALA A 219 -35.19 -25.80 -23.38
N HIS A 220 -34.21 -26.55 -22.87
CA HIS A 220 -33.54 -26.26 -21.60
C HIS A 220 -32.34 -25.34 -21.85
N CYS A 221 -32.51 -24.05 -21.59
CA CYS A 221 -31.55 -23.00 -21.93
C CYS A 221 -31.10 -22.20 -20.72
N TYR A 222 -29.87 -21.69 -20.81
CA TYR A 222 -29.24 -20.79 -19.84
C TYR A 222 -28.82 -19.49 -20.53
N ARG A 223 -28.94 -18.35 -19.85
CA ARG A 223 -28.49 -17.05 -20.36
C ARG A 223 -27.91 -16.15 -19.27
N VAL A 224 -27.15 -15.16 -19.70
CA VAL A 224 -26.55 -14.12 -18.85
C VAL A 224 -26.73 -12.74 -19.50
N ASP A 225 -26.91 -11.69 -18.69
CA ASP A 225 -27.20 -10.34 -19.19
C ASP A 225 -25.92 -9.55 -19.60
N GLY A 226 -24.76 -9.86 -19.01
CA GLY A 226 -23.51 -9.13 -19.21
C GLY A 226 -23.34 -7.91 -18.29
N GLU A 227 -24.22 -7.73 -17.31
CA GLU A 227 -24.23 -6.61 -16.35
C GLU A 227 -24.15 -7.08 -14.89
N HIS A 228 -24.80 -8.19 -14.55
CA HIS A 228 -24.89 -8.73 -13.20
C HIS A 228 -24.14 -10.07 -13.08
N LEU A 229 -23.74 -10.43 -11.86
CA LEU A 229 -23.37 -11.81 -11.52
C LEU A 229 -24.67 -12.62 -11.36
N ARG A 230 -25.23 -13.08 -12.49
CA ARG A 230 -26.53 -13.76 -12.54
C ARG A 230 -26.61 -14.69 -13.76
N VAL A 231 -27.24 -15.84 -13.56
CA VAL A 231 -27.61 -16.81 -14.61
C VAL A 231 -29.11 -17.05 -14.53
N GLU A 232 -29.78 -16.94 -15.66
CA GLU A 232 -31.19 -17.30 -15.80
C GLU A 232 -31.31 -18.63 -16.56
N GLU A 233 -32.24 -19.48 -16.14
CA GLU A 233 -32.55 -20.81 -16.68
C GLU A 233 -34.01 -20.86 -17.15
N SER A 234 -34.21 -21.50 -18.29
CA SER A 234 -35.51 -21.74 -18.93
C SER A 234 -35.62 -23.23 -19.24
N SER A 235 -36.79 -23.83 -19.00
CA SER A 235 -37.07 -25.25 -19.29
C SER A 235 -37.94 -25.46 -20.53
N ASP A 236 -38.49 -24.38 -21.08
CA ASP A 236 -39.42 -24.34 -22.22
C ASP A 236 -38.91 -23.46 -23.39
N GLY A 237 -37.75 -22.81 -23.22
CA GLY A 237 -37.15 -21.82 -24.13
C GLY A 237 -37.78 -20.42 -24.06
N VAL A 238 -38.81 -20.21 -23.24
CA VAL A 238 -39.70 -19.03 -23.27
C VAL A 238 -39.80 -18.34 -21.91
N SER A 239 -40.09 -19.08 -20.84
CA SER A 239 -40.12 -18.57 -19.47
C SER A 239 -38.74 -18.70 -18.83
N TRP A 240 -38.29 -17.63 -18.16
CA TRP A 240 -36.94 -17.53 -17.61
C TRP A 240 -37.01 -17.26 -16.09
N THR A 241 -36.15 -17.96 -15.34
CA THR A 241 -36.09 -17.89 -13.88
C THR A 241 -34.62 -17.76 -13.43
N THR A 242 -34.34 -17.08 -12.31
CA THR A 242 -32.97 -16.99 -11.80
C THR A 242 -32.51 -18.35 -11.26
N ALA A 243 -31.54 -18.97 -11.93
CA ALA A 243 -30.91 -20.21 -11.48
C ALA A 243 -29.81 -19.97 -10.44
N TRP A 244 -29.14 -18.83 -10.56
CA TRP A 244 -28.05 -18.40 -9.67
C TRP A 244 -27.86 -16.90 -9.76
N GLU A 245 -27.56 -16.25 -8.64
CA GLU A 245 -27.09 -14.86 -8.60
C GLU A 245 -26.21 -14.58 -7.38
N VAL A 246 -25.41 -13.51 -7.44
CA VAL A 246 -24.86 -12.85 -6.25
C VAL A 246 -25.79 -11.69 -5.87
N PRO A 247 -26.40 -11.69 -4.67
CA PRO A 247 -27.33 -10.63 -4.27
C PRO A 247 -26.70 -9.25 -4.32
N ALA A 248 -27.45 -8.25 -4.79
CA ALA A 248 -26.92 -6.90 -5.08
C ALA A 248 -26.16 -6.26 -3.90
N GLY A 249 -26.64 -6.43 -2.65
CA GLY A 249 -25.95 -5.93 -1.44
C GLY A 249 -24.57 -6.56 -1.17
N ARG A 250 -24.29 -7.75 -1.73
CA ARG A 250 -23.00 -8.43 -1.62
C ARG A 250 -22.02 -8.04 -2.72
N LEU A 251 -22.45 -7.38 -3.80
CA LEU A 251 -21.57 -6.96 -4.90
C LEU A 251 -20.49 -5.97 -4.42
N GLU A 252 -20.83 -5.04 -3.53
CA GLU A 252 -19.83 -4.14 -2.94
C GLU A 252 -18.81 -4.90 -2.10
N HIS A 253 -19.27 -5.80 -1.22
CA HIS A 253 -18.40 -6.65 -0.39
C HIS A 253 -17.44 -7.46 -1.26
N LEU A 254 -17.95 -8.11 -2.30
CA LEU A 254 -17.17 -8.88 -3.26
C LEU A 254 -16.16 -8.00 -4.01
N SER A 255 -16.53 -6.78 -4.41
CA SER A 255 -15.62 -5.83 -5.08
C SER A 255 -14.47 -5.32 -4.19
N ARG A 256 -14.57 -5.48 -2.86
CA ARG A 256 -13.52 -5.20 -1.87
C ARG A 256 -12.74 -6.45 -1.44
N ALA A 257 -13.30 -7.64 -1.64
CA ALA A 257 -12.63 -8.90 -1.37
C ALA A 257 -11.56 -9.23 -2.43
N TYR A 258 -11.72 -8.72 -3.65
CA TYR A 258 -10.72 -8.81 -4.71
C TYR A 258 -9.59 -7.78 -4.58
N PRO A 259 -8.32 -8.14 -4.90
CA PRO A 259 -7.19 -7.20 -4.88
C PRO A 259 -7.36 -6.02 -5.87
N PRO A 260 -6.81 -4.82 -5.57
CA PRO A 260 -7.00 -3.63 -6.40
C PRO A 260 -6.58 -3.79 -7.86
N ALA A 261 -5.46 -4.48 -8.13
CA ALA A 261 -4.95 -4.76 -9.48
C ALA A 261 -5.95 -5.51 -10.39
N TYR A 262 -6.97 -6.16 -9.81
CA TYR A 262 -7.99 -6.89 -10.56
C TYR A 262 -9.08 -5.96 -11.09
N ARG A 263 -9.23 -4.77 -10.50
CA ARG A 263 -10.15 -3.72 -10.99
C ARG A 263 -9.62 -3.08 -12.28
N GLU A 264 -8.30 -3.01 -12.41
CA GLU A 264 -7.63 -2.52 -13.62
C GLU A 264 -7.70 -3.52 -14.77
N SER A 265 -7.51 -4.83 -14.52
CA SER A 265 -7.64 -5.86 -15.57
C SER A 265 -9.09 -6.19 -15.93
N SER A 266 -10.04 -5.99 -15.01
CA SER A 266 -11.47 -5.94 -15.36
C SER A 266 -12.31 -5.15 -14.35
N PRO A 267 -12.96 -4.05 -14.77
CA PRO A 267 -13.73 -3.20 -13.86
C PRO A 267 -15.06 -3.85 -13.41
N ARG A 268 -15.58 -4.84 -14.13
CA ARG A 268 -16.92 -5.43 -13.91
C ARG A 268 -16.88 -6.76 -13.15
N LEU A 269 -17.84 -6.94 -12.25
CA LEU A 269 -18.28 -8.23 -11.71
C LEU A 269 -19.59 -8.57 -12.40
N ALA A 270 -19.53 -9.32 -13.50
CA ALA A 270 -20.67 -9.63 -14.34
C ALA A 270 -20.48 -10.97 -15.04
N SER A 271 -21.56 -11.74 -15.21
CA SER A 271 -21.60 -12.95 -16.01
C SER A 271 -21.73 -12.56 -17.48
N THR A 272 -20.68 -12.79 -18.28
CA THR A 272 -20.61 -12.32 -19.67
C THR A 272 -20.85 -13.39 -20.72
N SER A 273 -20.70 -14.67 -20.37
CA SER A 273 -20.84 -15.81 -21.28
C SER A 273 -21.21 -17.09 -20.55
N VAL A 274 -21.84 -18.02 -21.27
CA VAL A 274 -22.33 -19.30 -20.76
C VAL A 274 -22.12 -20.43 -21.78
N ALA A 275 -21.70 -21.59 -21.27
CA ALA A 275 -21.35 -22.76 -22.05
C ALA A 275 -21.99 -24.01 -21.42
N VAL A 276 -22.70 -24.82 -22.22
CA VAL A 276 -23.40 -26.03 -21.75
C VAL A 276 -22.78 -27.27 -22.40
N LEU A 277 -22.16 -28.13 -21.60
CA LEU A 277 -21.56 -29.38 -22.06
C LEU A 277 -22.44 -30.57 -21.68
N ALA A 278 -22.93 -31.29 -22.70
CA ALA A 278 -23.68 -32.53 -22.50
C ALA A 278 -22.80 -33.66 -21.94
N LEU A 279 -23.40 -34.50 -21.10
CA LEU A 279 -22.79 -35.70 -20.53
C LEU A 279 -23.47 -36.98 -21.09
N PRO A 280 -22.77 -38.14 -21.06
CA PRO A 280 -23.41 -39.42 -21.34
C PRO A 280 -24.56 -39.69 -20.36
N GLY A 281 -25.74 -40.03 -20.90
CA GLY A 281 -26.95 -40.33 -20.11
C GLY A 281 -28.06 -39.28 -20.19
N GLY A 282 -27.78 -38.08 -20.74
CA GLY A 282 -28.78 -37.01 -20.92
C GLY A 282 -28.50 -35.76 -20.09
N ASP A 283 -27.79 -35.92 -18.96
CA ASP A 283 -27.31 -34.85 -18.09
C ASP A 283 -26.45 -33.81 -18.84
N HIS A 284 -26.25 -32.64 -18.23
CA HIS A 284 -25.30 -31.62 -18.67
C HIS A 284 -24.64 -30.91 -17.49
N ILE A 285 -23.52 -30.23 -17.76
CA ILE A 285 -22.93 -29.21 -16.88
C ILE A 285 -23.04 -27.84 -17.54
N VAL A 286 -23.04 -26.79 -16.73
CA VAL A 286 -23.06 -25.40 -17.21
C VAL A 286 -21.86 -24.66 -16.65
N ALA A 287 -21.08 -24.00 -17.50
CA ALA A 287 -19.97 -23.14 -17.11
C ALA A 287 -20.28 -21.70 -17.51
N VAL A 288 -19.84 -20.73 -16.71
CA VAL A 288 -20.16 -19.31 -16.88
C VAL A 288 -18.92 -18.45 -16.60
N GLY A 289 -18.57 -17.59 -17.54
CA GLY A 289 -17.50 -16.60 -17.40
C GLY A 289 -18.01 -15.40 -16.62
N ASN A 290 -17.55 -15.22 -15.38
CA ASN A 290 -17.97 -14.14 -14.48
C ASN A 290 -16.96 -12.96 -14.42
N GLN A 291 -16.13 -12.79 -15.45
CA GLN A 291 -15.08 -11.77 -15.53
C GLN A 291 -14.21 -11.75 -14.26
N ARG A 292 -14.27 -10.67 -13.45
CA ARG A 292 -13.47 -10.55 -12.23
C ARG A 292 -13.83 -11.56 -11.13
N ASP A 293 -15.00 -12.20 -11.17
CA ASP A 293 -15.32 -13.28 -10.22
C ASP A 293 -14.70 -14.63 -10.61
N GLY A 294 -14.10 -14.72 -11.80
CA GLY A 294 -13.52 -15.93 -12.37
C GLY A 294 -14.58 -16.84 -13.01
N LEU A 295 -14.44 -18.16 -12.81
CA LEU A 295 -15.33 -19.19 -13.33
C LEU A 295 -16.42 -19.57 -12.32
N LEU A 296 -17.65 -19.74 -12.82
CA LEU A 296 -18.78 -20.39 -12.14
C LEU A 296 -19.15 -21.69 -12.86
N LEU A 297 -19.48 -22.74 -12.11
CA LEU A 297 -19.85 -24.07 -12.65
C LEU A 297 -21.11 -24.62 -11.96
N ARG A 298 -22.08 -25.12 -12.74
CA ARG A 298 -23.18 -25.99 -12.31
C ARG A 298 -22.78 -27.44 -12.57
N ASP A 299 -22.79 -28.27 -11.54
CA ASP A 299 -22.58 -29.71 -11.73
C ASP A 299 -23.84 -30.44 -12.25
N ARG A 300 -23.71 -31.74 -12.56
CA ARG A 300 -24.81 -32.60 -13.01
C ARG A 300 -25.96 -32.73 -11.99
N HIS A 301 -25.72 -32.41 -10.72
CA HIS A 301 -26.72 -32.47 -9.65
C HIS A 301 -27.44 -31.13 -9.46
N GLY A 302 -27.10 -30.11 -10.27
CA GLY A 302 -27.65 -28.75 -10.17
C GLY A 302 -26.91 -27.82 -9.21
N THR A 303 -25.78 -28.26 -8.63
CA THR A 303 -25.04 -27.49 -7.62
C THR A 303 -24.18 -26.43 -8.29
N TRP A 304 -24.49 -25.15 -8.04
CA TRP A 304 -23.69 -24.02 -8.49
C TRP A 304 -22.50 -23.75 -7.55
N THR A 305 -21.29 -23.73 -8.11
CA THR A 305 -20.02 -23.50 -7.40
C THR A 305 -19.22 -22.38 -8.07
N ARG A 306 -18.93 -21.30 -7.34
CA ARG A 306 -17.97 -20.27 -7.76
C ARG A 306 -16.55 -20.82 -7.57
N ILE A 307 -15.84 -21.07 -8.66
CA ILE A 307 -14.49 -21.63 -8.67
C ILE A 307 -13.46 -20.50 -8.50
N GLY A 308 -13.66 -19.37 -9.20
CA GLY A 308 -12.65 -18.32 -9.32
C GLY A 308 -11.67 -18.65 -10.44
N PHE A 309 -10.38 -18.46 -10.19
CA PHE A 309 -9.29 -18.66 -11.14
C PHE A 309 -8.62 -20.02 -10.91
N PRO A 310 -8.93 -21.08 -11.70
CA PRO A 310 -8.19 -22.34 -11.63
C PRO A 310 -6.69 -22.16 -11.93
N ALA A 311 -5.86 -23.03 -11.35
CA ALA A 311 -4.44 -23.08 -11.64
C ALA A 311 -4.22 -23.58 -13.08
N TYR A 312 -3.29 -22.97 -13.81
CA TYR A 312 -2.99 -23.33 -15.19
C TYR A 312 -1.47 -23.29 -15.46
N THR A 313 -1.06 -23.85 -16.59
CA THR A 313 0.32 -23.73 -17.09
C THR A 313 0.30 -22.84 -18.32
N ASP A 314 1.11 -21.79 -18.32
CA ASP A 314 1.20 -20.84 -19.42
C ASP A 314 1.96 -21.40 -20.64
N SER A 315 1.99 -20.64 -21.74
CA SER A 315 2.68 -21.01 -22.98
C SER A 315 4.21 -21.10 -22.85
N GLU A 316 4.79 -20.63 -21.75
CA GLU A 316 6.22 -20.71 -21.43
C GLU A 316 6.53 -21.91 -20.50
N GLY A 317 5.50 -22.69 -20.12
CA GLY A 317 5.61 -23.85 -19.24
C GLY A 317 5.63 -23.50 -17.75
N ALA A 318 5.45 -22.23 -17.37
CA ALA A 318 5.40 -21.83 -15.97
C ALA A 318 4.00 -22.07 -15.37
N ARG A 319 3.97 -22.51 -14.10
CA ARG A 319 2.74 -22.82 -13.37
C ARG A 319 2.17 -21.56 -12.72
N VAL A 320 1.01 -21.11 -13.20
CA VAL A 320 0.25 -20.02 -12.58
C VAL A 320 -0.59 -20.58 -11.42
N PRO A 321 -0.42 -20.08 -10.18
CA PRO A 321 -1.22 -20.51 -9.05
C PRO A 321 -2.66 -20.01 -9.17
N GLY A 322 -3.63 -20.92 -8.99
CA GLY A 322 -5.05 -20.58 -8.99
C GLY A 322 -5.48 -19.85 -7.72
N GLN A 323 -6.44 -18.94 -7.86
CA GLN A 323 -7.08 -18.22 -6.76
C GLN A 323 -8.56 -18.56 -6.69
N ARG A 324 -9.02 -19.10 -5.55
CA ARG A 324 -10.45 -19.37 -5.33
C ARG A 324 -11.26 -18.07 -5.26
N ALA A 325 -12.49 -18.11 -5.76
CA ALA A 325 -13.44 -17.01 -5.61
C ALA A 325 -13.62 -16.63 -4.12
N PRO A 326 -13.52 -15.34 -3.73
CA PRO A 326 -13.70 -14.93 -2.34
C PRO A 326 -15.10 -15.22 -1.83
N SER A 327 -15.21 -15.51 -0.53
CA SER A 327 -16.51 -15.66 0.14
C SER A 327 -17.39 -14.41 -0.06
N LEU A 328 -18.72 -14.60 -0.09
CA LEU A 328 -19.68 -13.48 -0.07
C LEU A 328 -19.84 -12.86 1.33
N THR A 329 -19.24 -13.46 2.35
CA THR A 329 -19.24 -13.00 3.75
C THR A 329 -17.91 -13.25 4.45
N GLY A 330 -17.48 -12.30 5.28
CA GLY A 330 -16.26 -12.37 6.08
C GLY A 330 -15.01 -11.89 5.35
N GLY A 331 -13.84 -12.25 5.87
CA GLY A 331 -12.55 -11.90 5.25
C GLY A 331 -12.20 -10.40 5.33
N PRO A 332 -11.29 -9.93 4.46
CA PRO A 332 -10.57 -8.65 4.62
C PRO A 332 -11.34 -7.40 4.14
N ALA A 333 -12.62 -7.51 3.81
CA ALA A 333 -13.41 -6.44 3.17
C ALA A 333 -13.73 -5.24 4.08
N ILE A 334 -13.51 -5.36 5.40
CA ILE A 334 -13.67 -4.29 6.41
C ILE A 334 -12.35 -3.83 7.06
N ARG A 335 -11.22 -3.98 6.36
CA ARG A 335 -9.90 -3.59 6.88
C ARG A 335 -9.87 -2.10 7.29
N ALA A 336 -10.22 -1.20 6.36
CA ALA A 336 -10.21 0.24 6.57
C ALA A 336 -11.03 0.69 7.79
N GLU A 337 -12.22 0.09 7.94
CA GLU A 337 -13.20 0.32 8.98
C GLU A 337 -12.69 -0.13 10.35
N THR A 338 -11.89 -1.20 10.38
CA THR A 338 -11.20 -1.66 11.60
C THR A 338 -10.17 -0.64 12.06
N GLY A 339 -9.35 -0.10 11.14
CA GLY A 339 -8.40 0.97 11.43
C GLY A 339 -9.09 2.27 11.88
N LEU A 340 -10.19 2.63 11.21
CA LEU A 340 -11.01 3.79 11.55
C LEU A 340 -11.60 3.68 12.96
N ALA A 341 -12.16 2.51 13.34
CA ALA A 341 -12.73 2.27 14.66
C ALA A 341 -11.68 2.42 15.78
N VAL A 342 -10.45 1.94 15.57
CA VAL A 342 -9.33 2.14 16.51
C VAL A 342 -8.94 3.61 16.61
N GLY A 343 -8.83 4.32 15.47
CA GLY A 343 -8.57 5.76 15.46
C GLY A 343 -9.64 6.57 16.20
N LEU A 344 -10.92 6.24 16.01
CA LEU A 344 -12.05 6.87 16.69
C LEU A 344 -12.03 6.64 18.21
N ALA A 345 -11.69 5.42 18.68
CA ALA A 345 -11.51 5.16 20.10
C ALA A 345 -10.39 6.02 20.73
N LEU A 346 -9.26 6.15 20.03
CA LEU A 346 -8.11 6.93 20.50
C LEU A 346 -8.36 8.44 20.44
N LEU A 347 -9.14 8.91 19.46
CA LEU A 347 -9.66 10.28 19.40
C LEU A 347 -10.63 10.57 20.54
N ALA A 348 -11.56 9.66 20.86
CA ALA A 348 -12.48 9.79 21.99
C ALA A 348 -11.75 9.83 23.34
N TRP A 349 -10.71 9.00 23.51
CA TRP A 349 -9.78 9.06 24.65
C TRP A 349 -9.08 10.43 24.74
N ALA A 350 -8.48 10.90 23.64
CA ALA A 350 -7.80 12.20 23.60
C ALA A 350 -8.77 13.38 23.85
N ALA A 351 -10.03 13.27 23.42
CA ALA A 351 -11.09 14.24 23.68
C ALA A 351 -11.53 14.24 25.16
N ALA A 352 -11.65 13.07 25.80
CA ALA A 352 -11.89 12.98 27.25
C ALA A 352 -10.74 13.63 28.04
N MET A 353 -9.49 13.37 27.65
CA MET A 353 -8.31 14.01 28.24
C MET A 353 -8.28 15.53 27.97
N LEU A 354 -8.79 16.01 26.84
CA LEU A 354 -8.93 17.45 26.58
C LEU A 354 -10.01 18.09 27.47
N ALA A 355 -11.17 17.45 27.59
CA ALA A 355 -12.31 17.90 28.40
C ALA A 355 -11.97 18.00 29.90
N ALA A 356 -11.07 17.15 30.39
CA ALA A 356 -10.60 17.13 31.77
C ALA A 356 -9.58 18.24 32.14
N ARG A 357 -9.01 18.98 31.17
CA ARG A 357 -7.99 20.02 31.44
C ARG A 357 -8.51 21.16 32.33
N ARG A 358 -7.61 21.83 33.05
CA ARG A 358 -7.96 23.00 33.87
C ARG A 358 -7.80 24.28 33.04
N ARG A 359 -8.72 25.24 33.21
CA ARG A 359 -8.53 26.60 32.67
C ARG A 359 -7.42 27.25 33.50
N GLY A 360 -6.26 27.51 32.90
CA GLY A 360 -5.11 28.14 33.56
C GLY A 360 -3.81 27.33 33.54
N ASP A 361 -3.83 26.05 33.13
CA ASP A 361 -2.59 25.29 32.89
C ASP A 361 -1.75 26.03 31.83
N ARG A 362 -0.56 26.53 32.21
CA ARG A 362 0.33 27.26 31.29
C ARG A 362 1.19 26.29 30.49
N TRP A 363 1.18 26.45 29.19
CA TRP A 363 1.90 25.59 28.26
C TRP A 363 3.32 26.13 28.09
N GLY A 364 4.32 25.33 28.47
CA GLY A 364 5.68 25.55 27.96
C GLY A 364 5.69 25.30 26.45
N PRO A 365 6.58 25.96 25.67
CA PRO A 365 6.56 25.91 24.20
C PRO A 365 6.77 24.51 23.59
N TYR A 366 7.21 23.53 24.40
CA TYR A 366 7.39 22.13 24.01
C TYR A 366 6.16 21.25 24.22
N ALA A 367 5.08 21.79 24.79
CA ALA A 367 3.82 21.07 24.91
C ALA A 367 3.11 21.00 23.54
N VAL A 368 3.53 20.05 22.69
CA VAL A 368 2.71 19.64 21.55
C VAL A 368 1.45 18.99 22.12
N SER A 369 0.27 19.49 21.77
CA SER A 369 -0.97 18.91 22.30
C SER A 369 -1.09 17.47 21.80
N PRO A 370 -1.38 16.48 22.67
CA PRO A 370 -1.49 15.09 22.23
C PRO A 370 -2.64 14.89 21.24
N VAL A 371 -3.63 15.78 21.21
CA VAL A 371 -4.78 15.73 20.28
C VAL A 371 -4.33 15.79 18.82
N PRO A 372 -3.59 16.81 18.31
CA PRO A 372 -3.06 16.77 16.95
C PRO A 372 -2.07 15.62 16.68
N VAL A 373 -1.31 15.14 17.67
CA VAL A 373 -0.43 13.95 17.47
C VAL A 373 -1.26 12.68 17.26
N VAL A 374 -2.34 12.50 18.03
CA VAL A 374 -3.33 11.42 17.88
C VAL A 374 -4.15 11.60 16.59
N ALA A 375 -4.51 12.81 16.20
CA ALA A 375 -5.26 13.06 14.96
C ALA A 375 -4.40 12.79 13.72
N VAL A 376 -3.15 13.27 13.69
CA VAL A 376 -2.19 12.96 12.61
C VAL A 376 -1.84 11.46 12.63
N GLY A 377 -1.62 10.85 13.80
CA GLY A 377 -1.38 9.41 13.91
C GLY A 377 -2.56 8.56 13.43
N SER A 378 -3.81 8.99 13.70
CA SER A 378 -5.03 8.34 13.20
C SER A 378 -5.20 8.53 11.70
N LEU A 379 -4.88 9.71 11.17
CA LEU A 379 -4.91 9.98 9.73
C LEU A 379 -3.83 9.18 8.98
N VAL A 380 -2.62 9.09 9.54
CA VAL A 380 -1.51 8.29 9.01
C VAL A 380 -1.81 6.79 9.10
N LEU A 381 -2.44 6.30 10.18
CA LEU A 381 -3.00 4.94 10.22
C LEU A 381 -4.06 4.74 9.14
N PHE A 382 -5.06 5.62 9.07
CA PHE A 382 -6.18 5.49 8.15
C PHE A 382 -5.68 5.44 6.70
N LEU A 383 -4.84 6.39 6.29
CA LEU A 383 -4.22 6.40 4.96
C LEU A 383 -3.34 5.17 4.72
N GLY A 384 -2.61 4.69 5.73
CA GLY A 384 -1.82 3.45 5.66
C GLY A 384 -2.63 2.15 5.65
N TRP A 385 -3.89 2.18 6.08
CA TRP A 385 -4.78 1.02 6.11
C TRP A 385 -5.81 1.04 4.95
N ASN A 386 -5.84 2.16 4.21
CA ASN A 386 -6.67 2.38 3.01
C ASN A 386 -5.82 2.55 1.73
N ALA A 387 -4.49 2.42 1.81
CA ALA A 387 -3.64 2.46 0.64
C ALA A 387 -3.81 1.15 -0.16
N ASP A 388 -4.02 1.26 -1.47
CA ASP A 388 -3.92 0.12 -2.39
C ASP A 388 -2.44 -0.21 -2.73
N PHE A 389 -1.49 0.23 -1.89
CA PHE A 389 -0.03 0.18 -2.10
C PHE A 389 0.70 -0.23 -0.80
N PRO A 390 1.66 -1.19 -0.83
CA PRO A 390 2.31 -1.76 0.36
C PRO A 390 3.30 -0.83 1.11
N MET A 391 3.17 0.48 0.90
CA MET A 391 3.54 1.47 1.92
C MET A 391 2.76 1.26 3.23
N ASP A 392 1.64 0.52 3.19
CA ASP A 392 0.90 -0.09 4.32
C ASP A 392 1.70 -0.14 5.62
N MET A 393 2.68 -1.04 5.73
CA MET A 393 3.36 -1.31 7.00
C MET A 393 4.16 -0.12 7.52
N ALA A 394 4.67 0.75 6.64
CA ALA A 394 5.39 1.96 7.05
C ALA A 394 4.43 3.02 7.63
N PHE A 395 3.29 3.25 6.98
CA PHE A 395 2.25 4.16 7.49
C PHE A 395 1.54 3.58 8.73
N ILE A 396 1.23 2.29 8.75
CA ILE A 396 0.61 1.59 9.89
C ILE A 396 1.54 1.65 11.11
N VAL A 397 2.82 1.32 10.98
CA VAL A 397 3.77 1.43 12.11
C VAL A 397 3.95 2.90 12.54
N THR A 398 4.09 3.84 11.60
CA THR A 398 4.28 5.26 11.94
C THR A 398 3.06 5.85 12.64
N GLY A 399 1.86 5.57 12.15
CA GLY A 399 0.60 5.99 12.73
C GLY A 399 0.36 5.37 14.11
N ALA A 400 0.61 4.06 14.26
CA ALA A 400 0.50 3.37 15.54
C ALA A 400 1.50 3.92 16.58
N VAL A 401 2.76 4.16 16.18
CA VAL A 401 3.77 4.76 17.07
C VAL A 401 3.38 6.18 17.47
N ALA A 402 2.89 7.02 16.54
CA ALA A 402 2.40 8.36 16.85
C ALA A 402 1.19 8.32 17.81
N LEU A 403 0.26 7.39 17.60
CA LEU A 403 -0.93 7.20 18.44
C LEU A 403 -0.62 6.71 19.85
N ILE A 404 0.21 5.69 19.98
CA ILE A 404 0.66 5.17 21.27
C ILE A 404 1.42 6.26 22.01
N THR A 405 2.35 6.96 21.35
CA THR A 405 3.12 8.06 21.94
C THR A 405 2.21 9.20 22.40
N GLY A 406 1.29 9.68 21.55
CA GLY A 406 0.33 10.72 21.91
C GLY A 406 -0.60 10.33 23.07
N SER A 407 -1.05 9.08 23.10
CA SER A 407 -1.91 8.54 24.16
C SER A 407 -1.18 8.38 25.50
N VAL A 408 0.06 7.88 25.47
CA VAL A 408 0.93 7.77 26.65
C VAL A 408 1.28 9.16 27.19
N LEU A 409 1.63 10.13 26.33
CA LEU A 409 1.89 11.51 26.74
C LEU A 409 0.65 12.17 27.35
N ALA A 410 -0.54 11.98 26.78
CA ALA A 410 -1.80 12.48 27.35
C ALA A 410 -2.06 11.90 28.75
N THR A 411 -1.85 10.58 28.91
CA THR A 411 -2.11 9.86 30.16
C THR A 411 -1.11 10.25 31.24
N GLY A 412 0.19 10.24 30.92
CA GLY A 412 1.26 10.64 31.84
C GLY A 412 1.14 12.09 32.31
N PHE A 413 0.74 13.01 31.42
CA PHE A 413 0.47 14.40 31.79
C PHE A 413 -0.74 14.53 32.73
N HIS A 414 -1.81 13.74 32.55
CA HIS A 414 -2.96 13.76 33.47
C HIS A 414 -2.67 13.16 34.84
N ILE A 415 -1.80 12.15 34.89
CA ILE A 415 -1.31 11.58 36.15
C ILE A 415 -0.44 12.62 36.89
N SER A 416 0.51 13.27 36.21
CA SER A 416 1.41 14.24 36.86
C SER A 416 0.74 15.57 37.24
N SER A 417 -0.31 16.00 36.53
CA SER A 417 -1.10 17.20 36.86
C SER A 417 -2.28 16.94 37.81
N GLY A 418 -2.56 15.68 38.15
CA GLY A 418 -3.74 15.29 38.95
C GLY A 418 -5.06 15.70 38.30
N GLY A 419 -5.14 15.71 36.97
CA GLY A 419 -6.28 16.25 36.21
C GLY A 419 -7.57 15.44 36.37
N LEU A 420 -7.44 14.10 36.47
CA LEU A 420 -8.54 13.15 36.64
C LEU A 420 -8.37 12.29 37.89
N ARG A 421 -9.50 11.88 38.49
CA ARG A 421 -9.53 10.80 39.48
C ARG A 421 -9.35 9.43 38.78
N PRO A 422 -8.87 8.38 39.46
CA PRO A 422 -8.72 7.04 38.86
C PRO A 422 -10.01 6.49 38.23
N ALA A 423 -11.16 6.68 38.88
CA ALA A 423 -12.47 6.33 38.33
C ALA A 423 -12.82 7.11 37.03
N GLY A 424 -12.29 8.32 36.86
CA GLY A 424 -12.44 9.12 35.64
C GLY A 424 -11.58 8.62 34.49
N LEU A 425 -10.35 8.19 34.77
CA LEU A 425 -9.49 7.51 33.79
C LEU A 425 -10.12 6.18 33.36
N ALA A 426 -10.62 5.38 34.31
CA ALA A 426 -11.33 4.14 34.01
C ALA A 426 -12.59 4.38 33.17
N MET A 427 -13.43 5.36 33.53
CA MET A 427 -14.62 5.70 32.75
C MET A 427 -14.28 6.18 31.34
N ALA A 428 -13.29 7.05 31.19
CA ALA A 428 -12.83 7.52 29.88
C ALA A 428 -12.27 6.39 29.00
N ALA A 429 -11.66 5.36 29.60
CA ALA A 429 -11.17 4.19 28.87
C ALA A 429 -12.33 3.30 28.40
N VAL A 430 -13.34 3.10 29.27
CA VAL A 430 -14.56 2.35 28.93
C VAL A 430 -15.35 3.05 27.82
N THR A 431 -15.56 4.37 27.90
CA THR A 431 -16.29 5.10 26.85
C THR A 431 -15.49 5.19 25.55
N ALA A 432 -14.16 5.32 25.60
CA ALA A 432 -13.31 5.25 24.40
C ALA A 432 -13.37 3.87 23.72
N ALA A 433 -13.25 2.79 24.50
CA ALA A 433 -13.36 1.43 23.98
C ALA A 433 -14.77 1.14 23.41
N ALA A 434 -15.83 1.58 24.10
CA ALA A 434 -17.20 1.48 23.62
C ALA A 434 -17.43 2.30 22.33
N THR A 435 -16.75 3.44 22.16
CA THR A 435 -16.77 4.22 20.91
C THR A 435 -16.21 3.40 19.74
N GLY A 436 -15.06 2.75 19.93
CA GLY A 436 -14.45 1.89 18.91
C GLY A 436 -15.29 0.66 18.58
N VAL A 437 -15.77 -0.06 19.60
CA VAL A 437 -16.63 -1.24 19.40
C VAL A 437 -17.96 -0.86 18.73
N GLY A 438 -18.59 0.24 19.15
CA GLY A 438 -19.82 0.74 18.54
C GLY A 438 -19.64 1.20 17.09
N ALA A 439 -18.49 1.80 16.75
CA ALA A 439 -18.15 2.13 15.38
C ALA A 439 -17.88 0.88 14.52
N TYR A 440 -17.27 -0.16 15.10
CA TYR A 440 -16.88 -1.39 14.39
C TYR A 440 -18.05 -2.35 14.11
N LEU A 441 -18.94 -2.55 15.09
CA LEU A 441 -19.98 -3.59 15.03
C LEU A 441 -20.90 -3.53 13.78
N PRO A 442 -21.35 -2.35 13.29
CA PRO A 442 -22.15 -2.27 12.07
C PRO A 442 -21.39 -2.74 10.83
N PHE A 443 -20.10 -2.42 10.72
CA PHE A 443 -19.25 -2.92 9.61
C PHE A 443 -19.00 -4.42 9.73
N HIS A 444 -18.80 -4.94 10.94
CA HIS A 444 -18.73 -6.39 11.16
C HIS A 444 -20.03 -7.10 10.74
N ALA A 445 -21.19 -6.56 11.12
CA ALA A 445 -22.50 -7.07 10.72
C ALA A 445 -22.71 -7.03 9.20
N TRP A 446 -22.20 -6.01 8.50
CA TRP A 446 -22.16 -6.00 7.03
C TRP A 446 -21.17 -7.03 6.45
N ASN A 447 -20.01 -7.21 7.07
CA ASN A 447 -19.02 -8.20 6.68
C ASN A 447 -19.63 -9.62 6.74
N THR A 448 -20.39 -9.94 7.78
CA THR A 448 -21.05 -11.24 7.99
C THR A 448 -22.35 -11.45 7.19
N GLY A 449 -22.83 -10.46 6.43
CA GLY A 449 -24.12 -10.56 5.72
C GLY A 449 -25.35 -10.43 6.62
N THR A 450 -25.19 -9.86 7.82
CA THR A 450 -26.29 -9.51 8.74
C THR A 450 -26.88 -8.14 8.42
N ILE A 451 -26.13 -7.31 7.70
CA ILE A 451 -26.60 -6.07 7.05
C ILE A 451 -26.17 -6.14 5.58
N ASP A 452 -27.09 -6.00 4.62
CA ASP A 452 -26.75 -6.07 3.19
C ASP A 452 -26.31 -4.74 2.58
N SER A 453 -26.54 -3.62 3.26
CA SER A 453 -26.24 -2.28 2.74
C SER A 453 -25.07 -1.63 3.50
N TYR A 454 -23.93 -1.47 2.83
CA TYR A 454 -22.77 -0.78 3.41
C TYR A 454 -23.09 0.66 3.86
N PRO A 455 -23.86 1.48 3.11
CA PRO A 455 -24.30 2.79 3.60
C PRO A 455 -25.03 2.75 4.95
N HIS A 456 -25.87 1.74 5.21
CA HIS A 456 -26.57 1.61 6.50
C HIS A 456 -25.59 1.27 7.62
N ALA A 457 -24.61 0.39 7.37
CA ALA A 457 -23.53 0.12 8.32
C ALA A 457 -22.69 1.38 8.60
N ALA A 458 -22.32 2.14 7.56
CA ALA A 458 -21.53 3.36 7.69
C ALA A 458 -22.25 4.45 8.51
N TRP A 459 -23.52 4.74 8.24
CA TRP A 459 -24.29 5.71 9.02
C TRP A 459 -24.47 5.26 10.48
N THR A 460 -24.71 3.97 10.72
CA THR A 460 -24.84 3.42 12.08
C THR A 460 -23.51 3.53 12.85
N GLY A 461 -22.38 3.21 12.21
CA GLY A 461 -21.05 3.32 12.82
C GLY A 461 -20.66 4.77 13.13
N LEU A 462 -20.97 5.70 12.23
CA LEU A 462 -20.77 7.14 12.45
C LEU A 462 -21.63 7.69 13.61
N ALA A 463 -22.90 7.27 13.70
CA ALA A 463 -23.78 7.66 14.80
C ALA A 463 -23.26 7.12 16.15
N ALA A 464 -22.86 5.85 16.20
CA ALA A 464 -22.26 5.25 17.40
C ALA A 464 -20.95 5.95 17.82
N ALA A 465 -20.10 6.30 16.85
CA ALA A 465 -18.85 7.03 17.09
C ALA A 465 -19.10 8.44 17.65
N ALA A 466 -20.09 9.17 17.12
CA ALA A 466 -20.46 10.50 17.62
C ALA A 466 -21.00 10.44 19.06
N VAL A 467 -21.90 9.50 19.35
CA VAL A 467 -22.45 9.29 20.71
C VAL A 467 -21.35 8.89 21.70
N GLY A 468 -20.50 7.92 21.35
CA GLY A 468 -19.40 7.47 22.21
C GLY A 468 -18.36 8.57 22.50
N THR A 469 -18.05 9.41 21.50
CA THR A 469 -17.18 10.57 21.67
C THR A 469 -17.82 11.61 22.61
N GLY A 470 -19.11 11.89 22.46
CA GLY A 470 -19.86 12.78 23.35
C GLY A 470 -19.88 12.29 24.81
N LEU A 471 -20.11 10.98 25.02
CA LEU A 471 -20.03 10.34 26.34
C LEU A 471 -18.62 10.43 26.94
N SER A 472 -17.58 10.27 26.12
CA SER A 472 -16.18 10.38 26.55
C SER A 472 -15.81 11.81 26.99
N VAL A 473 -16.27 12.83 26.26
CA VAL A 473 -16.14 14.25 26.66
C VAL A 473 -16.91 14.53 27.95
N ALA A 474 -18.14 14.03 28.08
CA ALA A 474 -18.94 14.18 29.29
C ALA A 474 -18.29 13.51 30.52
N ALA A 475 -17.69 12.33 30.36
CA ALA A 475 -16.92 11.67 31.41
C ALA A 475 -15.69 12.50 31.83
N GLY A 476 -14.93 13.02 30.85
CA GLY A 476 -13.78 13.91 31.10
C GLY A 476 -14.16 15.17 31.89
N HIS A 477 -15.30 15.79 31.57
CA HIS A 477 -15.83 16.91 32.35
C HIS A 477 -16.33 16.51 33.75
N ARG A 478 -17.05 15.38 33.88
CA ARG A 478 -17.69 14.95 35.14
C ARG A 478 -16.70 14.48 36.20
N PHE A 479 -15.62 13.80 35.79
CA PHE A 479 -14.63 13.22 36.71
C PHE A 479 -13.35 14.04 36.88
N ARG A 480 -13.27 15.22 36.23
CA ARG A 480 -12.21 16.22 36.44
C ARG A 480 -12.05 16.54 37.92
N SER A 481 -10.81 16.48 38.40
CA SER A 481 -10.48 16.79 39.79
C SER A 481 -10.88 18.24 40.12
N ARG A 482 -11.79 18.41 41.08
CA ARG A 482 -11.98 19.71 41.76
C ARG A 482 -10.68 20.06 42.50
N PRO A 483 -10.28 21.35 42.57
CA PRO A 483 -9.13 21.74 43.38
C PRO A 483 -9.39 21.38 44.85
N THR A 484 -8.40 20.80 45.51
CA THR A 484 -8.32 20.75 46.97
C THR A 484 -8.27 22.19 47.48
N ALA A 485 -9.10 22.52 48.47
CA ALA A 485 -9.25 23.89 48.96
C ALA A 485 -8.17 24.29 49.98
N GLU A 486 -6.93 23.85 49.74
CA GLU A 486 -5.74 24.08 50.58
C GLU A 486 -4.54 24.35 49.66
N SER A 487 -3.63 25.28 49.96
CA SER A 487 -3.59 26.22 51.10
C SER A 487 -3.58 27.66 50.60
N ARG A 488 -4.39 28.56 51.19
CA ARG A 488 -4.03 29.99 51.18
C ARG A 488 -2.67 30.14 51.85
N PRO A 489 -1.70 30.89 51.29
CA PRO A 489 -0.51 31.24 52.04
C PRO A 489 -0.93 32.07 53.26
N THR A 490 -0.77 31.50 54.45
CA THR A 490 -0.83 32.28 55.69
C THR A 490 0.33 33.26 55.64
N HIS A 491 0.03 34.55 55.42
CA HIS A 491 1.05 35.60 55.48
C HIS A 491 1.77 35.49 56.83
N PRO A 492 3.12 35.39 56.86
CA PRO A 492 3.85 35.57 58.11
C PRO A 492 3.49 36.96 58.64
N GLY A 493 3.11 37.02 59.92
CA GLY A 493 2.57 38.24 60.51
C GLY A 493 3.54 39.41 60.42
N TYR A 494 3.03 40.60 60.13
CA TYR A 494 3.79 41.84 60.31
C TYR A 494 4.17 41.96 61.79
N VAL A 495 5.45 41.74 62.10
CA VAL A 495 6.00 42.08 63.41
C VAL A 495 6.10 43.60 63.49
N ASN A 496 5.45 44.19 64.50
CA ASN A 496 5.43 45.64 64.69
C ASN A 496 6.84 46.16 64.99
N ALA A 497 7.42 46.92 64.05
CA ALA A 497 8.59 47.74 64.32
C ALA A 497 8.16 49.02 65.08
N PRO A 498 8.87 49.45 66.13
CA PRO A 498 8.53 50.66 66.86
C PRO A 498 8.81 51.93 66.02
N PRO A 499 8.05 53.02 66.23
CA PRO A 499 8.23 54.27 65.47
C PRO A 499 9.54 54.97 65.82
N ALA A 500 10.20 55.55 64.81
CA ALA A 500 11.40 56.36 64.98
C ALA A 500 11.08 57.76 65.55
N PRO A 501 11.97 58.37 66.35
CA PRO A 501 11.76 59.71 66.91
C PRO A 501 11.89 60.82 65.85
N PRO A 502 11.24 61.98 66.05
CA PRO A 502 11.27 63.10 65.11
C PRO A 502 12.64 63.79 65.06
N ALA A 503 13.07 64.17 63.85
CA ALA A 503 14.33 64.87 63.62
C ALA A 503 14.30 66.32 64.11
N GLN A 504 15.33 66.74 64.83
CA GLN A 504 15.51 68.13 65.26
C GLN A 504 16.22 68.97 64.18
N PHE A 505 15.72 70.18 63.93
CA PHE A 505 16.37 71.16 63.07
C PHE A 505 17.60 71.78 63.78
N HIS A 506 18.75 71.79 63.11
CA HIS A 506 19.83 72.73 63.41
C HIS A 506 20.16 73.60 62.19
N LYS A 507 20.34 74.89 62.43
CA LYS A 507 20.73 75.90 61.43
C LYS A 507 22.24 76.16 61.49
N GLY A 508 22.84 76.39 60.33
CA GLY A 508 23.84 77.46 60.17
C GLY A 508 25.25 77.07 59.74
N VAL A 509 25.78 77.89 58.82
CA VAL A 509 27.22 78.08 58.46
C VAL A 509 27.94 76.88 57.80
N GLY A 510 28.59 77.01 56.64
CA GLY A 510 28.71 78.16 55.72
C GLY A 510 29.75 77.93 54.60
N ALA A 511 29.82 78.88 53.65
CA ALA A 511 30.85 79.05 52.60
C ALA A 511 31.00 78.00 51.45
N ALA A 512 30.42 78.39 50.31
CA ALA A 512 30.86 78.35 48.89
C ALA A 512 32.32 77.92 48.49
N PRO A 513 32.65 77.71 47.18
CA PRO A 513 31.85 77.94 45.95
C PRO A 513 31.82 76.77 44.93
N VAL A 514 31.14 77.02 43.79
CA VAL A 514 30.91 76.11 42.64
C VAL A 514 31.99 76.28 41.55
N PRO A 515 32.34 75.19 40.83
CA PRO A 515 32.51 75.27 39.36
C PRO A 515 31.44 74.48 38.59
N ALA A 516 31.03 75.01 37.43
CA ALA A 516 30.01 74.45 36.53
C ALA A 516 30.63 73.48 35.48
N PRO A 517 29.83 72.74 34.68
CA PRO A 517 30.32 71.55 33.97
C PRO A 517 30.95 71.85 32.58
N PRO A 518 31.83 70.95 32.08
CA PRO A 518 32.31 71.00 30.70
C PRO A 518 31.37 70.28 29.72
N THR A 519 30.71 71.03 28.84
CA THR A 519 30.01 70.48 27.66
C THR A 519 30.94 70.45 26.44
N ALA A 520 31.41 69.26 26.04
CA ALA A 520 32.25 69.03 24.84
C ALA A 520 32.27 67.52 24.50
N PHE A 521 32.33 67.07 23.24
CA PHE A 521 32.16 67.75 21.94
C PHE A 521 31.65 66.73 20.90
N TYR A 522 30.93 67.20 19.86
CA TYR A 522 30.49 66.36 18.73
C TYR A 522 31.66 65.90 17.85
N ARG A 523 31.63 64.64 17.38
CA ARG A 523 32.18 64.23 16.06
C ARG A 523 31.34 63.10 15.47
N GLY A 524 31.06 63.19 14.18
CA GLY A 524 30.29 62.22 13.40
C GLY A 524 31.12 61.54 12.30
N TYR A 525 30.44 61.16 11.20
CA TYR A 525 30.87 60.17 10.19
C TYR A 525 30.93 58.74 10.77
N GLY A 526 30.57 57.68 10.04
CA GLY A 526 30.04 57.57 8.68
C GLY A 526 30.28 56.14 8.16
N PRO A 527 29.35 55.48 7.44
CA PRO A 527 29.49 54.06 7.11
C PRO A 527 30.58 53.80 6.05
N ALA A 528 31.34 52.72 6.23
CA ALA A 528 32.38 52.27 5.29
C ALA A 528 31.80 51.38 4.16
N PRO A 529 32.43 51.33 2.97
CA PRO A 529 31.79 50.80 1.76
C PRO A 529 32.15 49.36 1.37
N ILE A 530 31.45 48.88 0.33
CA ILE A 530 31.59 47.57 -0.34
C ILE A 530 32.90 47.50 -1.16
N PRO A 531 33.62 46.35 -1.20
CA PRO A 531 34.71 46.12 -2.16
C PRO A 531 34.18 45.71 -3.54
N SER A 532 34.69 46.33 -4.61
CA SER A 532 34.26 46.10 -6.01
C SER A 532 35.18 45.15 -6.79
N GLU A 533 34.70 44.69 -7.96
CA GLU A 533 35.49 43.93 -8.95
C GLU A 533 36.80 44.64 -9.38
N PRO A 534 37.84 43.87 -9.75
CA PRO A 534 38.87 44.31 -10.70
C PRO A 534 38.62 43.72 -12.11
N ARG A 535 38.29 44.56 -13.10
CA ARG A 535 38.26 44.19 -14.53
C ARG A 535 39.44 44.78 -15.31
N LEU A 536 40.29 43.92 -15.87
CA LEU A 536 41.20 44.20 -16.98
C LEU A 536 41.40 42.89 -17.77
N ARG A 537 41.54 42.82 -19.09
CA ARG A 537 41.15 43.63 -20.25
C ARG A 537 41.69 42.81 -21.44
N LEU A 538 40.82 42.48 -22.40
CA LEU A 538 41.10 42.30 -23.83
C LEU A 538 42.44 41.67 -24.29
N SER A 539 42.36 40.48 -24.90
CA SER A 539 43.10 40.20 -26.14
C SER A 539 42.44 39.11 -27.00
N SER A 540 42.20 39.43 -28.27
CA SER A 540 42.05 38.49 -29.38
C SER A 540 43.14 38.84 -30.39
N PRO A 541 43.70 37.90 -31.17
CA PRO A 541 43.14 37.66 -32.50
C PRO A 541 43.38 36.25 -33.12
N LYS A 542 42.95 36.10 -34.39
CA LYS A 542 43.34 35.12 -35.44
C LYS A 542 42.69 33.71 -35.45
N ARG A 543 41.85 33.49 -36.48
CA ARG A 543 41.96 32.33 -37.41
C ARG A 543 43.13 32.59 -38.39
N PRO A 544 43.78 31.55 -38.97
CA PRO A 544 43.28 30.74 -40.09
C PRO A 544 43.19 29.24 -39.74
N GLY A 545 42.79 28.29 -40.60
CA GLY A 545 42.23 28.37 -41.96
C GLY A 545 42.90 27.37 -42.93
N ASN A 546 42.10 26.47 -43.54
CA ASN A 546 42.47 25.41 -44.51
C ASN A 546 43.42 24.30 -44.00
N THR A 547 43.47 23.10 -44.59
CA THR A 547 42.61 22.44 -45.61
C THR A 547 41.71 21.36 -44.93
N ASP A 548 41.22 20.21 -45.46
CA ASP A 548 41.32 19.52 -46.76
C ASP A 548 40.15 18.53 -47.04
N SER A 549 40.23 17.78 -48.14
CA SER A 549 39.33 16.69 -48.60
C SER A 549 40.20 15.67 -49.41
N PRO A 550 39.71 14.76 -50.28
CA PRO A 550 38.38 14.16 -50.48
C PRO A 550 38.41 12.60 -50.56
N ARG A 551 37.25 11.97 -50.82
CA ARG A 551 36.97 10.69 -51.57
C ARG A 551 35.77 9.92 -50.96
N ASP A 552 34.90 9.22 -51.71
CA ASP A 552 34.56 9.24 -53.14
C ASP A 552 33.22 8.49 -53.38
N ARG A 553 32.61 8.66 -54.56
CA ARG A 553 31.56 7.79 -55.22
C ARG A 553 30.15 7.64 -54.63
N GLN A 554 29.20 8.23 -55.37
CA GLN A 554 27.86 7.73 -55.70
C GLN A 554 27.88 7.02 -57.09
N PRO A 555 26.77 6.42 -57.60
CA PRO A 555 25.60 5.82 -56.92
C PRO A 555 25.56 4.29 -57.24
N PRO A 556 24.77 3.65 -58.17
CA PRO A 556 23.54 3.98 -58.93
C PRO A 556 22.31 3.05 -58.68
N ALA A 557 21.12 3.65 -58.73
CA ALA A 557 19.77 3.22 -59.21
C ALA A 557 19.25 1.75 -59.24
N LEU A 558 17.89 1.68 -59.31
CA LEU A 558 16.96 0.53 -59.51
C LEU A 558 16.41 -0.11 -58.21
N GLY A 559 15.07 -0.30 -58.05
CA GLY A 559 13.95 0.07 -58.93
C GLY A 559 12.56 -0.02 -58.27
N ASP A 560 11.54 0.53 -58.94
CA ASP A 560 10.10 0.45 -58.61
C ASP A 560 9.53 -0.94 -58.97
N PRO A 561 8.64 -1.52 -58.13
CA PRO A 561 7.32 -1.80 -58.69
C PRO A 561 6.13 -1.50 -57.76
N ARG A 562 5.09 -0.98 -58.43
CA ARG A 562 3.72 -0.66 -57.98
C ARG A 562 2.87 -1.89 -57.62
N HIS A 563 1.62 -1.59 -57.22
CA HIS A 563 0.44 -2.47 -57.11
C HIS A 563 0.38 -3.38 -55.86
N ASP A 564 -0.77 -3.59 -55.20
CA ASP A 564 -2.15 -3.21 -55.54
C ASP A 564 -3.04 -2.86 -54.32
N ARG A 565 -4.22 -2.27 -54.58
CA ARG A 565 -5.36 -2.18 -53.65
C ARG A 565 -6.61 -2.85 -54.27
N PRO A 566 -7.37 -3.65 -53.51
CA PRO A 566 -8.77 -3.95 -53.82
C PRO A 566 -9.76 -3.05 -53.03
N PRO A 567 -10.79 -2.50 -53.68
CA PRO A 567 -12.01 -1.99 -53.04
C PRO A 567 -13.28 -2.72 -53.57
N PRO A 568 -14.49 -2.39 -53.07
CA PRO A 568 -14.83 -1.76 -51.79
C PRO A 568 -15.34 -2.76 -50.73
#